data_AF-A0A2J7RQ07-F1
#
_entry.id   AF-A0A2J7RQ07-F1
#
_cell.length_a   1.000
_cell.length_b   1.000
_cell.length_c   1.000
_cell.angle_alpha   90.00
_cell.angle_beta   90.00
_cell.angle_gamma   90.00
#
_symmetry.space_group_name_H-M   'P 1'
#
loop_
_entity.id
_entity.type
_entity.pdbx_description
1 polymer ?
#
loop_
_entity_poly.entity_id
_entity_poly.type
_entity_poly.pdbx_seq_one_letter_code
_entity_poly.pdbx_strand_id
1 'polypeptide(L)'
;MWEYLKLVRIYTKPKGQLPDYESPVVLHSERLSVEDFCNKLHRSIAKEFKYALVWGSSVKHQPQKVGKDHILNDEDVVQIVKKV
;
A
#
# COMPACT_ATOMS: atom_id res chain seq x y z
N MET A 1 -0.83 23.75 5.06
CA MET A 1 -0.65 23.41 3.63
C MET A 1 -0.80 21.90 3.38
N TRP A 2 -0.01 21.04 4.04
CA TRP A 2 -0.09 19.57 3.88
C TRP A 2 -1.40 18.93 4.38
N GLU A 3 -1.93 19.38 5.51
CA GLU A 3 -3.23 18.87 6.03
C GLU A 3 -4.42 19.15 5.09
N TYR A 4 -4.32 20.19 4.25
CA TYR A 4 -5.37 20.56 3.29
C TYR A 4 -5.39 19.63 2.08
N LEU A 5 -4.22 19.07 1.71
CA LEU A 5 -4.06 18.21 0.54
C LEU A 5 -4.46 16.75 0.82
N LYS A 6 -4.61 16.38 2.10
CA LYS A 6 -5.03 15.05 2.58
C LYS A 6 -4.36 13.90 1.79
N LEU A 7 -3.04 13.99 1.66
CA LEU A 7 -2.24 13.00 0.94
C LEU A 7 -1.69 11.96 1.91
N VAL A 8 -1.61 10.72 1.44
CA VAL A 8 -1.13 9.56 2.20
C VAL A 8 0.02 8.92 1.43
N ARG A 9 1.16 8.75 2.09
CA ARG A 9 2.40 8.17 1.52
C ARG A 9 2.47 6.69 1.89
N ILE A 10 2.55 5.84 0.87
CA ILE A 10 2.67 4.40 1.05
C ILE A 10 4.01 3.94 0.49
N TYR A 11 4.77 3.20 1.28
CA TYR A 11 6.10 2.70 0.89
C TYR A 11 6.00 1.29 0.32
N THR A 12 6.58 1.07 -0.85
CA THR A 12 6.61 -0.25 -1.48
C THR A 12 7.74 -1.09 -0.90
N LYS A 13 7.45 -2.35 -0.60
CA LYS A 13 8.45 -3.34 -0.20
C LYS A 13 8.41 -4.56 -1.14
N PRO A 14 9.33 -4.68 -2.10
CA PRO A 14 9.44 -5.87 -2.93
C PRO A 14 9.86 -7.11 -2.12
N LYS A 15 9.46 -8.30 -2.57
CA LYS A 15 9.86 -9.56 -1.92
C LYS A 15 11.38 -9.73 -2.00
N GLY A 16 12.02 -9.94 -0.85
CA GLY A 16 13.47 -10.12 -0.76
C GLY A 16 14.26 -8.80 -0.78
N GLN A 17 13.59 -7.65 -0.85
CA GLN A 17 14.22 -6.34 -0.76
C GLN A 17 13.74 -5.58 0.48
N LEU A 18 14.53 -4.57 0.87
CA LEU A 18 14.16 -3.60 1.89
C LEU A 18 13.05 -2.67 1.34
N PRO A 19 12.25 -2.05 2.22
CA PRO A 19 11.31 -1.02 1.80
C PRO A 19 12.04 0.15 1.15
N ASP A 20 11.48 0.66 0.06
CA ASP A 20 11.93 1.92 -0.54
C ASP A 20 11.27 3.10 0.16
N TYR A 21 12.06 3.90 0.87
CA TYR A 21 11.62 5.11 1.57
C TYR A 21 11.89 6.40 0.78
N GLU A 22 12.62 6.33 -0.33
CA GLU A 22 12.94 7.50 -1.15
C GLU A 22 11.79 7.83 -2.11
N SER A 23 11.10 6.80 -2.62
CA SER A 23 10.01 6.95 -3.61
C SER A 23 8.66 6.42 -3.10
N PRO A 24 7.96 7.12 -2.19
CA PRO A 24 6.63 6.72 -1.75
C PRO A 24 5.59 6.87 -2.87
N VAL A 25 4.63 5.95 -2.89
CA VAL A 25 3.41 6.09 -3.69
C VAL A 25 2.45 6.99 -2.92
N VAL A 26 2.14 8.14 -3.50
CA VAL A 26 1.21 9.11 -2.89
C VAL A 26 -0.22 8.84 -3.36
N LEU A 27 -1.11 8.59 -2.41
CA LEU A 27 -2.55 8.42 -2.58
C LEU A 27 -3.30 9.65 -2.06
N HIS A 28 -4.49 9.87 -2.60
CA HIS A 28 -5.42 10.90 -2.13
C HIS A 28 -6.34 10.30 -1.05
N SER A 29 -6.75 11.08 -0.05
CA SER A 29 -7.55 10.58 1.09
C SER A 29 -8.89 9.92 0.73
N GLU A 30 -9.40 10.17 -0.46
CA GLU A 30 -10.64 9.53 -0.95
C GLU A 30 -10.42 8.11 -1.47
N ARG A 31 -9.17 7.72 -1.76
CA ARG A 31 -8.79 6.47 -2.41
C ARG A 31 -7.57 5.86 -1.73
N LEU A 32 -7.81 5.24 -0.58
CA LEU A 32 -6.79 4.71 0.32
C LEU A 32 -6.77 3.18 0.37
N SER A 33 -7.54 2.50 -0.47
CA SER A 33 -7.57 1.04 -0.46
C SER A 33 -6.27 0.44 -1.02
N VAL A 34 -5.97 -0.81 -0.64
CA VAL A 34 -4.89 -1.59 -1.26
C VAL A 34 -5.12 -1.76 -2.77
N GLU A 35 -6.37 -1.80 -3.22
CA GLU A 35 -6.70 -1.81 -4.65
C GLU A 35 -6.30 -0.51 -5.34
N ASP A 36 -6.61 0.65 -4.76
CA ASP A 36 -6.22 1.96 -5.27
C ASP A 36 -4.70 2.09 -5.36
N PHE A 37 -4.00 1.61 -4.33
CA PHE A 37 -2.54 1.51 -4.33
C PHE A 37 -2.00 0.67 -5.49
N CYS A 38 -2.57 -0.53 -5.70
CA CYS A 38 -2.17 -1.38 -6.83
C CYS A 38 -2.43 -0.71 -8.18
N ASN A 39 -3.57 -0.04 -8.34
CA ASN A 39 -3.93 0.67 -9.56
C ASN A 39 -3.04 1.88 -9.84
N LYS A 40 -2.58 2.57 -8.79
CA LYS A 40 -1.63 3.68 -8.88
C LYS A 40 -0.24 3.21 -9.31
N LEU A 41 0.19 2.04 -8.83
CA LEU A 41 1.46 1.44 -9.21
C LEU A 41 1.44 0.93 -10.66
N HIS A 42 0.49 0.05 -10.99
CA HIS A 42 0.23 -0.38 -12.36
C HIS A 42 -1.09 -1.17 -12.45
N ARG A 43 -1.95 -0.88 -13.44
CA ARG A 43 -3.29 -1.50 -13.60
C ARG A 43 -3.29 -3.03 -13.69
N SER A 44 -2.20 -3.66 -14.15
CA SER A 44 -2.12 -5.14 -14.20
C SER A 44 -1.95 -5.78 -12.82
N ILE A 45 -1.36 -5.06 -11.87
CA ILE A 45 -1.05 -5.58 -10.53
C ILE A 45 -2.34 -5.91 -9.78
N ALA A 46 -3.38 -5.09 -9.92
CA ALA A 46 -4.68 -5.33 -9.30
C ALA A 46 -5.34 -6.64 -9.79
N LYS A 47 -5.08 -7.04 -11.05
CA LYS A 47 -5.58 -8.30 -11.62
C LYS A 47 -4.85 -9.52 -11.06
N GLU A 48 -3.53 -9.40 -10.92
CA GLU A 48 -2.65 -10.44 -10.38
C GLU A 48 -2.62 -10.47 -8.85
N PHE A 49 -3.28 -9.54 -8.15
CA PHE A 49 -3.23 -9.46 -6.70
C PHE A 49 -3.80 -10.71 -6.01
N LYS A 50 -3.01 -11.31 -5.11
CA LYS A 50 -3.45 -12.41 -4.21
C LYS A 50 -3.76 -11.91 -2.80
N TYR A 51 -2.82 -11.16 -2.22
CA TYR A 51 -2.94 -10.48 -0.92
C TYR A 51 -1.81 -9.45 -0.78
N ALA A 52 -1.92 -8.56 0.22
CA ALA A 52 -0.82 -7.70 0.64
C ALA A 52 -0.38 -8.06 2.06
N LEU A 53 0.90 -7.83 2.34
CA LEU A 53 1.43 -7.77 3.70
C LEU A 53 1.65 -6.29 4.02
N VAL A 54 1.10 -5.84 5.15
CA VAL A 54 1.19 -4.46 5.59
C VAL A 54 1.93 -4.38 6.90
N TRP A 55 2.82 -3.39 7.02
CA TRP A 55 3.43 -2.94 8.26
C TRP A 55 3.06 -1.47 8.44
N GLY A 56 2.52 -1.13 9.60
CA GLY A 56 2.19 0.26 9.91
C GLY A 56 0.97 0.35 10.82
N SER A 57 0.36 1.53 10.84
CA SER A 57 -0.69 1.87 11.78
C SER A 57 -2.07 1.35 11.35
N SER A 58 -2.25 0.99 10.08
CA SER A 58 -3.54 0.44 9.60
C SER A 58 -3.81 -1.00 10.05
N VAL A 59 -2.82 -1.68 10.61
CA VAL A 59 -2.92 -3.08 11.04
C VAL A 59 -2.54 -3.23 12.52
N LYS A 60 -3.16 -4.22 13.19
CA LYS A 60 -2.90 -4.47 14.62
C LYS A 60 -1.66 -5.33 14.86
N HIS A 61 -1.31 -6.17 13.89
CA HIS A 61 -0.16 -7.07 13.95
C HIS A 61 0.75 -6.82 12.76
N GLN A 62 2.07 -6.94 12.94
CA GLN A 62 3.04 -6.61 11.90
C GLN A 62 3.95 -7.82 11.58
N PRO A 63 4.01 -8.29 10.32
CA PRO A 63 3.09 -7.98 9.22
C PRO A 63 1.71 -8.63 9.41
N GLN A 64 0.68 -7.97 8.91
CA GLN A 64 -0.65 -8.57 8.76
C GLN A 64 -0.99 -8.75 7.29
N LYS A 65 -1.59 -9.91 6.98
CA LYS A 65 -2.12 -10.22 5.65
C LYS A 65 -3.47 -9.54 5.47
N VAL A 66 -3.59 -8.75 4.41
CA VAL A 66 -4.79 -7.98 4.10
C VAL A 66 -5.30 -8.22 2.68
N GLY A 67 -6.58 -7.94 2.48
CA GLY A 67 -7.27 -7.98 1.18
C GLY A 67 -7.15 -6.67 0.40
N LYS A 68 -7.90 -6.58 -0.70
CA LYS A 68 -7.94 -5.40 -1.58
C LYS A 68 -8.67 -4.21 -0.95
N ASP A 69 -9.71 -4.51 -0.17
CA ASP A 69 -10.59 -3.53 0.48
C ASP A 69 -9.98 -2.91 1.74
N HIS A 70 -8.79 -3.36 2.15
CA HIS A 70 -8.11 -2.84 3.33
C HIS A 70 -7.69 -1.39 3.10
N ILE A 71 -7.99 -0.53 4.07
CA ILE A 71 -7.66 0.89 4.04
C ILE A 71 -6.27 1.11 4.62
N LEU A 72 -5.41 1.76 3.85
CA LEU A 72 -4.05 2.10 4.23
C LEU A 72 -4.00 3.45 4.95
N ASN A 73 -3.04 3.59 5.85
CA ASN A 73 -2.73 4.82 6.56
C ASN A 73 -1.42 5.43 6.07
N ASP A 74 -1.17 6.69 6.45
CA ASP A 74 0.08 7.37 6.10
C ASP A 74 1.28 6.61 6.67
N GLU A 75 2.33 6.53 5.87
CA GLU A 75 3.59 5.84 6.15
C GLU A 75 3.51 4.31 6.27
N ASP A 76 2.38 3.70 5.87
CA ASP A 76 2.30 2.24 5.78
C ASP A 76 3.29 1.69 4.73
N VAL A 77 3.90 0.56 5.08
CA VAL A 77 4.73 -0.23 4.17
C VAL A 77 3.91 -1.39 3.63
N VAL A 78 3.90 -1.57 2.31
CA VAL A 78 3.09 -2.56 1.62
C VAL A 78 3.94 -3.46 0.74
N GLN A 79 3.82 -4.77 0.94
CA GLN A 79 4.35 -5.80 0.04
C GLN A 79 3.20 -6.52 -0.66
N ILE A 80 3.11 -6.36 -1.98
CA ILE A 80 2.10 -7.02 -2.81
C ILE A 80 2.56 -8.44 -3.14
N VAL A 81 1.67 -9.42 -2.94
CA VAL A 81 1.89 -10.81 -3.37
C VAL A 81 0.94 -11.14 -4.51
N LYS A 82 1.51 -11.61 -5.62
CA LYS A 82 0.78 -11.98 -6.83
C LYS A 82 0.24 -13.42 -6.76
N LYS A 83 -0.82 -13.68 -7.51
CA LYS A 83 -1.31 -15.03 -7.83
C LYS A 83 -0.25 -15.68 -8.72
N VAL A 84 0.18 -16.89 -8.34
CA VAL A 84 1.03 -17.75 -9.18
C VAL A 84 0.17 -18.31 -10.29
#